data_AF-A0A9W7LBV2-F1
#
_entry.id   AF-A0A9W7LBV2-F1
#
_cell.length_a   1.000
_cell.length_b   1.000
_cell.length_c   1.000
_cell.angle_alpha   90.00
_cell.angle_beta   90.00
_cell.angle_gamma   90.00
#
_symmetry.space_group_name_H-M   'P 1'
#
loop_
_entity.id
_entity.type
_entity.pdbx_description
1 polymer ?
#
loop_
_entity_poly.entity_id
_entity_poly.type
_entity_poly.pdbx_seq_one_letter_code
_entity_poly.pdbx_strand_id
1 'polypeptide(L)'
;MHSLRRLGKYLLGLSLLVGLAASSEASRLISVPADGRKLAVTLSGSSTGNCAVDGNCFSSLDYTNSEVCDFTMGSSGVLNIVSFDTENNYDKMTVGGVMYDGTDGPDGVTVSEGDVINWFSDYGVSKTGFEICVGAACVATDTSTDDGSDGNLYCINGGVVGGVAGGCTCTSCNPGFGGANCAVCATGYSGDDCSVAADCVGTSTSTDDGTDGNFYCVNGGSVSGTTGTCTCTGCDAGFSGESCQFVTHQISTLDEVMALDGITAPGDATIFAADTTYKCSDATCLAEGYIIVLQGLSGLSRCAEDGASCVLDGEESNICLAVQGTGGGKLTVRAFTFQNGSGSAGGGIYATGAVIDIMLCVFTNCQSTSSWSGGGAIYLASSSIINTYGTSFNNNVGTSGDDIYNYWATIIVHDTCPVPYSSVGAIEGK
;
A
#
# COMPACT_ATOMS: atom_id res chain seq x y z
N MET A 1 -30.63 48.11 -56.60
CA MET A 1 -31.87 48.52 -57.29
C MET A 1 -32.99 47.62 -56.77
N HIS A 2 -33.84 48.12 -55.87
CA HIS A 2 -35.23 48.52 -56.19
C HIS A 2 -36.07 47.36 -56.73
N SER A 3 -37.31 47.11 -56.35
CA SER A 3 -38.24 47.70 -55.38
C SER A 3 -39.57 46.98 -55.66
N LEU A 4 -40.28 46.58 -54.61
CA LEU A 4 -41.74 46.63 -54.46
C LEU A 4 -42.68 46.13 -55.60
N ARG A 5 -43.40 45.05 -55.26
CA ARG A 5 -44.87 44.95 -55.13
C ARG A 5 -45.75 45.78 -56.08
N ARG A 6 -46.74 45.11 -56.71
CA ARG A 6 -48.14 45.60 -56.87
C ARG A 6 -49.08 44.38 -56.95
N LEU A 7 -50.02 44.15 -56.03
CA LEU A 7 -51.26 44.86 -55.64
C LEU A 7 -52.43 44.78 -56.64
N GLY A 8 -53.54 44.22 -56.14
CA GLY A 8 -54.93 44.41 -56.59
C GLY A 8 -55.85 43.44 -55.81
N LYS A 9 -56.42 43.77 -54.63
CA LYS A 9 -57.55 44.66 -54.28
C LYS A 9 -58.87 44.33 -55.00
N TYR A 10 -59.90 43.93 -54.25
CA TYR A 10 -61.25 44.55 -54.05
C TYR A 10 -62.13 43.56 -53.22
N LEU A 11 -62.50 43.86 -51.95
CA LEU A 11 -63.78 44.47 -51.46
C LEU A 11 -65.00 43.55 -51.69
N LEU A 12 -65.96 43.23 -50.81
CA LEU A 12 -66.57 43.66 -49.53
C LEU A 12 -67.21 42.36 -48.92
N GLY A 13 -67.39 42.10 -47.63
CA GLY A 13 -68.02 42.92 -46.59
C GLY A 13 -68.57 42.04 -45.44
N LEU A 14 -68.79 42.69 -44.30
CA LEU A 14 -69.52 42.29 -43.08
C LEU A 14 -68.82 41.44 -41.99
N SER A 15 -68.64 42.11 -40.86
CA SER A 15 -68.07 41.71 -39.57
C SER A 15 -68.98 40.78 -38.75
N LEU A 16 -68.40 39.81 -38.02
CA LEU A 16 -68.57 39.69 -36.56
C LEU A 16 -67.49 38.77 -35.96
N LEU A 17 -67.10 39.11 -34.72
CA LEU A 17 -65.96 38.64 -33.94
C LEU A 17 -66.01 37.16 -33.48
N VAL A 18 -64.81 36.71 -33.07
CA VAL A 18 -64.42 35.73 -32.02
C VAL A 18 -63.99 34.35 -32.50
N GLY A 19 -62.74 34.00 -32.16
CA GLY A 19 -62.34 32.64 -31.79
C GLY A 19 -61.17 32.08 -32.58
N LEU A 20 -59.95 32.20 -32.04
CA LEU A 20 -58.79 31.43 -32.49
C LEU A 20 -59.05 29.92 -32.34
N ALA A 21 -58.92 29.18 -33.44
CA ALA A 21 -58.50 27.79 -33.45
C ALA A 21 -57.83 27.52 -34.80
N ALA A 22 -56.49 27.44 -34.83
CA ALA A 22 -55.74 27.10 -36.02
C ALA A 22 -55.39 25.61 -35.99
N SER A 23 -55.91 24.89 -36.98
CA SER A 23 -55.72 23.46 -37.23
C SER A 23 -54.62 23.19 -38.26
N SER A 24 -53.85 22.14 -37.96
CA SER A 24 -53.20 21.12 -38.82
C SER A 24 -52.87 21.38 -40.30
N GLU A 25 -51.62 21.11 -40.66
CA GLU A 25 -51.10 19.91 -41.39
C GLU A 25 -49.63 20.22 -41.79
N ALA A 26 -48.65 19.32 -41.91
CA ALA A 26 -48.43 17.93 -41.57
C ALA A 26 -46.90 17.73 -41.69
N SER A 27 -46.26 17.02 -40.75
CA SER A 27 -44.85 16.59 -40.90
C SER A 27 -44.80 15.07 -40.83
N ARG A 28 -44.22 14.46 -41.87
CA ARG A 28 -44.10 12.99 -42.02
C ARG A 28 -43.30 12.41 -40.85
N LEU A 29 -43.96 11.57 -40.06
CA LEU A 29 -43.33 10.71 -39.06
C LEU A 29 -42.61 9.56 -39.77
N ILE A 30 -41.29 9.47 -39.57
CA ILE A 30 -40.56 8.21 -39.68
C ILE A 30 -40.89 7.43 -38.41
N SER A 31 -41.58 6.30 -38.54
CA SER A 31 -41.85 5.40 -37.41
C SER A 31 -40.58 4.59 -37.10
N VAL A 32 -39.78 5.06 -36.15
CA VAL A 32 -38.76 4.24 -35.50
C VAL A 32 -39.47 3.44 -34.38
N PRO A 33 -39.29 2.11 -34.27
CA PRO A 33 -39.86 1.33 -33.18
C PRO A 33 -39.33 1.85 -31.83
N ALA A 34 -40.20 2.01 -30.85
CA ALA A 34 -39.90 2.58 -29.53
C ALA A 34 -39.01 1.69 -28.62
N ASP A 35 -38.40 0.64 -29.18
CA ASP A 35 -37.64 -0.38 -28.45
C ASP A 35 -36.13 -0.35 -28.75
N GLY A 36 -35.58 0.80 -29.17
CA GLY A 36 -34.25 0.80 -29.81
C GLY A 36 -33.34 2.01 -29.64
N ARG A 37 -33.58 2.92 -28.67
CA ARG A 37 -32.59 3.95 -28.34
C ARG A 37 -32.59 4.23 -26.84
N LYS A 38 -32.17 3.23 -26.07
CA LYS A 38 -31.91 3.43 -24.65
C LYS A 38 -30.66 4.29 -24.50
N LEU A 39 -30.78 5.42 -23.82
CA LEU A 39 -29.64 6.27 -23.49
C LEU A 39 -28.79 5.52 -22.46
N ALA A 40 -27.47 5.54 -22.59
CA ALA A 40 -26.59 4.82 -21.68
C ALA A 40 -26.63 5.40 -20.25
N VAL A 41 -26.90 6.70 -20.13
CA VAL A 41 -27.17 7.37 -18.86
C VAL A 41 -28.39 8.28 -19.00
N THR A 42 -29.15 8.46 -17.93
CA THR A 42 -30.25 9.44 -17.87
C THR A 42 -30.18 10.23 -16.58
N LEU A 43 -30.44 11.54 -16.67
CA LEU A 43 -30.68 12.37 -15.49
C LEU A 43 -32.09 12.13 -14.96
N SER A 44 -32.20 11.93 -13.66
CA SER A 44 -33.44 11.55 -12.98
C SER A 44 -33.52 12.18 -11.58
N GLY A 45 -34.63 11.95 -10.87
CA GLY A 45 -34.74 12.29 -9.45
C GLY A 45 -34.95 13.77 -9.12
N SER A 46 -34.54 14.18 -7.92
CA SER A 46 -34.63 15.56 -7.41
C SER A 46 -33.44 16.37 -7.90
N SER A 47 -33.37 16.62 -9.21
CA SER A 47 -32.28 17.38 -9.81
C SER A 47 -32.39 18.87 -9.46
N THR A 48 -31.60 19.34 -8.49
CA THR A 48 -31.42 20.75 -8.16
C THR A 48 -29.94 21.10 -8.31
N GLY A 49 -29.45 21.22 -9.56
CA GLY A 49 -28.03 21.49 -9.83
C GLY A 49 -27.69 21.52 -11.33
N ASN A 50 -26.46 21.89 -11.69
CA ASN A 50 -26.00 22.01 -13.07
C ASN A 50 -25.37 20.71 -13.59
N CYS A 51 -26.14 19.62 -13.68
CA CYS A 51 -25.64 18.35 -14.21
C CYS A 51 -26.07 18.10 -15.67
N ALA A 52 -25.24 17.38 -16.41
CA ALA A 52 -25.51 16.99 -17.79
C ALA A 52 -25.28 15.51 -18.05
N VAL A 53 -25.91 15.04 -19.12
CA VAL A 53 -25.62 13.77 -19.76
C VAL A 53 -25.39 14.06 -21.24
N ASP A 54 -24.28 13.57 -21.77
CA ASP A 54 -23.97 13.57 -23.19
C ASP A 54 -23.57 12.15 -23.64
N GLY A 55 -24.47 11.50 -24.38
CA GLY A 55 -24.30 10.12 -24.83
C GLY A 55 -24.14 9.14 -23.65
N ASN A 56 -22.92 8.65 -23.46
CA ASN A 56 -22.55 7.72 -22.39
C ASN A 56 -21.88 8.40 -21.20
N CYS A 57 -21.69 9.72 -21.27
CA CYS A 57 -21.00 10.49 -20.26
C CYS A 57 -21.99 11.34 -19.45
N PHE A 58 -21.64 11.58 -18.19
CA PHE A 58 -22.38 12.43 -17.29
C PHE A 58 -21.42 13.29 -16.47
N SER A 59 -21.84 14.51 -16.17
CA SER A 59 -20.94 15.53 -15.62
C SER A 59 -21.65 16.57 -14.75
N SER A 60 -20.87 17.30 -13.95
CA SER A 60 -21.25 18.61 -13.44
C SER A 60 -20.76 19.68 -14.43
N LEU A 61 -21.70 20.37 -15.09
CA LEU A 61 -21.39 21.37 -16.12
C LEU A 61 -20.69 22.60 -15.55
N ASP A 62 -21.28 23.14 -14.48
CA ASP A 62 -20.83 24.30 -13.74
C ASP A 62 -21.03 23.95 -12.27
N TYR A 63 -20.14 23.11 -11.74
CA TYR A 63 -20.19 22.63 -10.34
C TYR A 63 -20.36 23.82 -9.38
N THR A 64 -21.54 23.90 -8.77
CA THR A 64 -21.90 24.88 -7.76
C THR A 64 -22.25 24.21 -6.42
N ASN A 65 -22.57 25.02 -5.42
CA ASN A 65 -22.90 24.59 -4.08
C ASN A 65 -24.38 24.15 -4.02
N SER A 66 -24.68 23.18 -3.14
CA SER A 66 -26.02 22.66 -2.87
C SER A 66 -26.67 21.98 -4.08
N GLU A 67 -25.83 21.35 -4.91
CA GLU A 67 -26.26 20.55 -6.04
C GLU A 67 -26.71 19.17 -5.59
N VAL A 68 -27.79 18.69 -6.20
CA VAL A 68 -28.25 17.31 -6.06
C VAL A 68 -28.56 16.78 -7.45
N CYS A 69 -27.91 15.70 -7.86
CA CYS A 69 -28.13 15.05 -9.15
C CYS A 69 -28.18 13.53 -9.01
N ASP A 70 -29.17 12.91 -9.63
CA ASP A 70 -29.30 11.45 -9.70
C ASP A 70 -29.14 10.98 -11.16
N PHE A 71 -28.09 10.21 -11.44
CA PHE A 71 -27.84 9.62 -12.74
C PHE A 71 -28.26 8.15 -12.73
N THR A 72 -29.28 7.80 -13.51
CA THR A 72 -29.73 6.42 -13.67
C THR A 72 -29.04 5.77 -14.87
N MET A 73 -28.40 4.63 -14.64
CA MET A 73 -27.70 3.85 -15.65
C MET A 73 -28.70 3.17 -16.59
N GLY A 74 -28.60 3.48 -17.88
CA GLY A 74 -29.43 2.87 -18.92
C GLY A 74 -28.87 1.56 -19.46
N SER A 75 -27.62 1.21 -19.18
CA SER A 75 -27.01 -0.07 -19.54
C SER A 75 -25.98 -0.48 -18.50
N SER A 76 -25.78 -1.78 -18.34
CA SER A 76 -24.65 -2.27 -17.55
C SER A 76 -23.32 -1.92 -18.22
N GLY A 77 -22.29 -1.64 -17.42
CA GLY A 77 -20.97 -1.26 -17.92
C GLY A 77 -20.00 -0.95 -16.79
N VAL A 78 -18.87 -0.38 -17.15
CA VAL A 78 -17.83 0.09 -16.23
C VAL A 78 -17.71 1.60 -16.35
N LEU A 79 -17.60 2.27 -15.20
CA LEU A 79 -17.37 3.71 -15.12
C LEU A 79 -15.90 4.01 -15.44
N ASN A 80 -15.68 5.02 -16.28
CA ASN A 80 -14.37 5.57 -16.60
C ASN A 80 -14.36 7.07 -16.32
N ILE A 81 -13.39 7.52 -15.53
CA ILE A 81 -13.25 8.92 -15.18
C ILE A 81 -12.52 9.67 -16.28
N VAL A 82 -13.17 10.70 -16.82
CA VAL A 82 -12.53 11.70 -17.70
C VAL A 82 -11.95 12.83 -16.84
N SER A 83 -12.70 13.29 -15.84
CA SER A 83 -12.22 14.22 -14.83
C SER A 83 -13.00 14.03 -13.52
N PHE A 84 -12.33 14.24 -12.39
CA PHE A 84 -12.95 14.21 -11.07
C PHE A 84 -12.12 15.05 -10.08
N ASP A 85 -12.62 16.24 -9.77
CA ASP A 85 -12.02 17.18 -8.83
C ASP A 85 -13.17 17.87 -8.10
N THR A 86 -13.49 17.34 -6.92
CA THR A 86 -14.55 17.81 -6.02
C THR A 86 -13.97 18.26 -4.68
N GLU A 87 -14.77 18.89 -3.81
CA GLU A 87 -14.30 19.22 -2.47
C GLU A 87 -14.06 17.96 -1.61
N ASN A 88 -12.82 17.78 -1.17
CA ASN A 88 -12.42 16.66 -0.32
C ASN A 88 -13.14 16.70 1.04
N ASN A 89 -13.72 15.57 1.45
CA ASN A 89 -14.53 15.30 2.64
C ASN A 89 -15.97 15.81 2.66
N TYR A 90 -16.35 16.71 1.75
CA TYR A 90 -17.66 17.39 1.83
C TYR A 90 -18.57 17.01 0.66
N ASP A 91 -18.05 17.07 -0.56
CA ASP A 91 -18.85 16.92 -1.76
C ASP A 91 -18.70 15.52 -2.33
N LYS A 92 -19.80 14.76 -2.27
CA LYS A 92 -19.78 13.30 -2.37
C LYS A 92 -20.52 12.82 -3.62
N MET A 93 -19.85 11.96 -4.37
CA MET A 93 -20.50 11.06 -5.32
C MET A 93 -20.70 9.69 -4.66
N THR A 94 -21.89 9.11 -4.78
CA THR A 94 -22.19 7.77 -4.26
C THR A 94 -22.51 6.81 -5.39
N VAL A 95 -21.78 5.70 -5.48
CA VAL A 95 -22.00 4.61 -6.44
C VAL A 95 -22.10 3.29 -5.66
N GLY A 96 -23.23 2.59 -5.77
CA GLY A 96 -23.42 1.30 -5.08
C GLY A 96 -23.27 1.36 -3.54
N GLY A 97 -23.45 2.55 -2.94
CA GLY A 97 -23.27 2.79 -1.51
C GLY A 97 -21.85 3.18 -1.08
N VAL A 98 -20.88 3.20 -2.00
CA VAL A 98 -19.52 3.71 -1.77
C VAL A 98 -19.48 5.20 -2.09
N MET A 99 -18.84 5.99 -1.23
CA MET A 99 -18.70 7.44 -1.39
C MET A 99 -17.32 7.79 -1.95
N TYR A 100 -17.29 8.74 -2.87
CA TYR A 100 -16.14 9.23 -3.61
C TYR A 100 -16.08 10.75 -3.54
N ASP A 101 -14.87 11.33 -3.47
CA ASP A 101 -14.66 12.76 -3.31
C ASP A 101 -13.20 13.18 -3.55
N GLY A 102 -12.95 14.48 -3.60
CA GLY A 102 -11.62 15.01 -3.91
C GLY A 102 -11.22 14.64 -5.32
N THR A 103 -10.10 13.93 -5.44
CA THR A 103 -9.62 13.34 -6.71
C THR A 103 -9.80 11.82 -6.75
N ASP A 104 -10.43 11.23 -5.74
CA ASP A 104 -10.69 9.79 -5.63
C ASP A 104 -12.11 9.48 -6.11
N GLY A 105 -12.27 9.37 -7.42
CA GLY A 105 -13.56 9.07 -8.06
C GLY A 105 -13.79 7.58 -8.31
N PRO A 106 -14.98 7.20 -8.83
CA PRO A 106 -15.37 5.80 -9.06
C PRO A 106 -14.80 5.18 -10.35
N ASP A 107 -13.50 5.28 -10.60
CA ASP A 107 -12.87 4.70 -11.81
C ASP A 107 -12.86 3.17 -11.76
N GLY A 108 -13.23 2.52 -12.85
CA GLY A 108 -13.30 1.06 -12.95
C GLY A 108 -14.47 0.40 -12.22
N VAL A 109 -15.37 1.17 -11.59
CA VAL A 109 -16.54 0.62 -10.89
C VAL A 109 -17.54 0.05 -11.89
N THR A 110 -17.94 -1.20 -11.68
CA THR A 110 -18.99 -1.84 -12.49
C THR A 110 -20.37 -1.40 -12.02
N VAL A 111 -21.22 -0.99 -12.95
CA VAL A 111 -22.62 -0.62 -12.73
C VAL A 111 -23.54 -1.49 -13.57
N SER A 112 -24.74 -1.73 -13.05
CA SER A 112 -25.80 -2.45 -13.72
C SER A 112 -26.85 -1.49 -14.29
N GLU A 113 -27.54 -1.95 -15.33
CA GLU A 113 -28.76 -1.29 -15.79
C GLU A 113 -29.73 -1.04 -14.63
N GLY A 114 -30.14 0.22 -14.46
CA GLY A 114 -31.05 0.66 -13.40
C GLY A 114 -30.37 1.16 -12.13
N ASP A 115 -29.05 1.00 -11.99
CA ASP A 115 -28.30 1.58 -10.88
C ASP A 115 -28.42 3.12 -10.90
N VAL A 116 -28.45 3.72 -9.71
CA VAL A 116 -28.52 5.17 -9.53
C VAL A 116 -27.22 5.65 -8.87
N ILE A 117 -26.56 6.60 -9.52
CA ILE A 117 -25.40 7.32 -9.01
C ILE A 117 -25.88 8.67 -8.49
N ASN A 118 -25.58 8.97 -7.23
CA ASN A 118 -25.98 10.22 -6.60
C ASN A 118 -24.80 11.17 -6.49
N TRP A 119 -24.98 12.43 -6.86
CA TRP A 119 -24.05 13.52 -6.63
C TRP A 119 -24.67 14.54 -5.68
N PHE A 120 -23.88 14.97 -4.69
CA PHE A 120 -24.26 15.98 -3.71
C PHE A 120 -23.09 16.94 -3.45
N SER A 121 -23.35 18.25 -3.49
CA SER A 121 -22.44 19.28 -2.97
C SER A 121 -23.03 20.03 -1.78
N ASP A 122 -22.17 20.45 -0.86
CA ASP A 122 -22.55 21.15 0.36
C ASP A 122 -22.75 22.67 0.12
N TYR A 123 -22.70 23.52 1.15
CA TYR A 123 -22.93 24.96 0.99
C TYR A 123 -21.66 25.77 0.62
N GLY A 124 -20.48 25.14 0.57
CA GLY A 124 -19.16 25.75 0.39
C GLY A 124 -18.41 25.25 -0.84
N VAL A 125 -17.29 25.91 -1.13
CA VAL A 125 -16.21 25.53 -2.08
C VAL A 125 -16.59 24.65 -3.29
N SER A 126 -16.65 25.27 -4.47
CA SER A 126 -16.64 24.55 -5.75
C SER A 126 -15.22 24.37 -6.30
N LYS A 127 -15.04 23.31 -7.11
CA LYS A 127 -13.83 22.97 -7.86
C LYS A 127 -14.15 22.84 -9.35
N THR A 128 -13.38 22.07 -10.12
CA THR A 128 -13.62 21.91 -11.56
C THR A 128 -14.72 20.90 -11.89
N GLY A 129 -15.13 20.06 -10.96
CA GLY A 129 -16.27 19.16 -11.12
C GLY A 129 -15.86 17.77 -11.61
N PHE A 130 -16.76 17.08 -12.30
CA PHE A 130 -16.49 15.75 -12.82
C PHE A 130 -17.09 15.54 -14.21
N GLU A 131 -16.48 14.62 -14.95
CA GLU A 131 -17.02 14.01 -16.15
C GLU A 131 -16.67 12.52 -16.12
N ILE A 132 -17.68 11.67 -16.20
CA ILE A 132 -17.55 10.21 -16.09
C ILE A 132 -18.35 9.58 -17.21
N CYS A 133 -17.77 8.60 -17.89
CA CYS A 133 -18.42 7.86 -18.96
C CYS A 133 -18.67 6.41 -18.55
N VAL A 134 -19.76 5.82 -19.04
CA VAL A 134 -20.04 4.38 -18.91
C VAL A 134 -19.75 3.66 -20.23
N GLY A 135 -18.94 2.61 -20.17
CA GLY A 135 -18.53 1.84 -21.34
C GLY A 135 -18.60 0.34 -21.12
N ALA A 136 -18.52 -0.42 -22.22
CA ALA A 136 -18.26 -1.86 -22.12
C ALA A 136 -16.84 -2.06 -21.57
N ALA A 137 -16.71 -2.96 -20.59
CA ALA A 137 -15.41 -3.36 -20.07
C ALA A 137 -14.56 -3.95 -21.20
N CYS A 138 -13.26 -3.65 -21.17
CA CYS A 138 -12.34 -4.30 -22.10
C CYS A 138 -12.23 -5.80 -21.81
N VAL A 139 -12.09 -6.57 -22.87
CA VAL A 139 -11.98 -8.03 -22.84
C VAL A 139 -10.59 -8.43 -23.32
N ALA A 140 -9.93 -9.28 -22.55
CA ALA A 140 -8.66 -9.87 -22.96
C ALA A 140 -8.89 -10.84 -24.13
N THR A 141 -8.01 -10.75 -25.13
CA THR A 141 -8.02 -11.68 -26.27
C THR A 141 -6.61 -12.22 -26.51
N ASP A 142 -6.50 -13.28 -27.31
CA ASP A 142 -5.21 -13.81 -27.80
C ASP A 142 -4.90 -13.34 -29.22
N THR A 143 -5.71 -12.43 -29.78
CA THR A 143 -5.55 -11.96 -31.16
C THR A 143 -4.58 -10.78 -31.18
N SER A 144 -3.40 -10.98 -31.77
CA SER A 144 -2.31 -9.98 -31.73
C SER A 144 -2.62 -8.60 -32.36
N THR A 145 -3.70 -8.49 -33.11
CA THR A 145 -4.14 -7.23 -33.76
C THR A 145 -5.13 -6.43 -32.92
N ASP A 146 -5.61 -6.98 -31.80
CA ASP A 146 -6.61 -6.34 -30.96
C ASP A 146 -5.95 -5.27 -30.09
N ASP A 147 -6.27 -4.01 -30.39
CA ASP A 147 -5.64 -2.80 -29.82
C ASP A 147 -6.54 -2.06 -28.81
N GLY A 148 -7.70 -2.62 -28.47
CA GLY A 148 -8.66 -2.03 -27.54
C GLY A 148 -9.71 -1.12 -28.17
N SER A 149 -9.58 -0.77 -29.46
CA SER A 149 -10.50 0.17 -30.12
C SER A 149 -11.96 -0.30 -30.12
N ASP A 150 -12.18 -1.61 -30.19
CA ASP A 150 -13.50 -2.25 -30.17
C ASP A 150 -13.84 -2.89 -28.81
N GLY A 151 -12.99 -2.67 -27.79
CA GLY A 151 -13.11 -3.30 -26.48
C GLY A 151 -12.33 -4.59 -26.31
N ASN A 152 -11.73 -5.13 -27.37
CA ASN A 152 -10.85 -6.29 -27.28
C ASN A 152 -9.39 -5.83 -27.22
N LEU A 153 -8.62 -6.29 -26.25
CA LEU A 153 -7.20 -5.93 -26.11
C LEU A 153 -6.33 -7.18 -25.90
N TYR A 154 -5.22 -7.23 -26.63
CA TYR A 154 -4.17 -8.22 -26.41
C TYR A 154 -2.96 -7.61 -25.68
N CYS A 155 -2.63 -8.14 -24.51
CA CYS A 155 -1.41 -7.78 -23.78
C CYS A 155 -0.23 -8.62 -24.29
N ILE A 156 0.65 -8.00 -25.08
CA ILE A 156 1.69 -8.72 -25.84
C ILE A 156 2.67 -9.45 -24.91
N ASN A 157 3.18 -8.75 -23.90
CA ASN A 157 4.14 -9.29 -22.94
C ASN A 157 3.50 -9.44 -21.56
N GLY A 158 2.39 -10.18 -21.50
CA GLY A 158 1.66 -10.43 -20.26
C GLY A 158 0.94 -9.20 -19.71
N GLY A 159 0.27 -9.36 -18.57
CA GLY A 159 -0.52 -8.32 -17.93
C GLY A 159 -2.01 -8.62 -17.89
N VAL A 160 -2.76 -7.67 -17.33
CA VAL A 160 -4.20 -7.74 -17.12
C VAL A 160 -4.87 -6.61 -17.89
N VAL A 161 -5.81 -6.97 -18.77
CA VAL A 161 -6.63 -5.99 -19.50
C VAL A 161 -7.58 -5.29 -18.55
N GLY A 162 -7.62 -3.97 -18.64
CA GLY A 162 -8.56 -3.09 -17.96
C GLY A 162 -9.00 -1.93 -18.85
N GLY A 163 -9.88 -1.09 -18.29
CA GLY A 163 -10.44 0.07 -18.97
C GLY A 163 -11.76 -0.23 -19.70
N VAL A 164 -12.17 0.73 -20.53
CA VAL A 164 -13.38 0.69 -21.34
C VAL A 164 -13.03 0.72 -22.83
N ALA A 165 -13.90 0.18 -23.68
CA ALA A 165 -13.69 0.17 -25.13
C ALA A 165 -13.28 1.55 -25.68
N GLY A 166 -12.19 1.60 -26.47
CA GLY A 166 -11.58 2.84 -26.95
C GLY A 166 -10.51 3.45 -26.02
N GLY A 167 -10.36 2.92 -24.80
CA GLY A 167 -9.35 3.31 -23.81
C GLY A 167 -8.77 2.12 -23.05
N CYS A 168 -8.76 0.93 -23.66
CA CYS A 168 -8.24 -0.28 -23.01
C CYS A 168 -6.75 -0.16 -22.72
N THR A 169 -6.32 -0.66 -21.56
CA THR A 169 -4.91 -0.75 -21.22
C THR A 169 -4.58 -2.08 -20.52
N CYS A 170 -3.32 -2.48 -20.60
CA CYS A 170 -2.74 -3.59 -19.88
C CYS A 170 -2.00 -3.06 -18.66
N THR A 171 -2.33 -3.60 -17.50
CA THR A 171 -1.61 -3.37 -16.24
C THR A 171 -0.77 -4.60 -15.89
N SER A 172 0.23 -4.43 -15.01
CA SER A 172 1.08 -5.56 -14.55
C SER A 172 1.77 -6.33 -15.68
N CYS A 173 2.32 -5.62 -16.66
CA CYS A 173 3.14 -6.21 -17.71
C CYS A 173 4.29 -7.08 -17.13
N ASN A 174 4.81 -8.01 -17.94
CA ASN A 174 6.01 -8.75 -17.56
C ASN A 174 7.18 -7.79 -17.26
N PRO A 175 8.13 -8.16 -16.38
CA PRO A 175 9.26 -7.31 -16.02
C PRO A 175 10.00 -6.76 -17.24
N GLY A 176 10.25 -5.44 -17.23
CA GLY A 176 10.89 -4.71 -18.32
C GLY A 176 9.95 -4.18 -19.41
N PHE A 177 8.68 -4.62 -19.44
CA PHE A 177 7.70 -4.18 -20.43
C PHE A 177 6.71 -3.15 -19.87
N GLY A 178 6.19 -2.31 -20.76
CA GLY A 178 5.23 -1.26 -20.44
C GLY A 178 4.46 -0.77 -21.67
N GLY A 179 3.80 0.38 -21.50
CA GLY A 179 2.88 0.93 -22.49
C GLY A 179 1.48 0.30 -22.44
N ALA A 180 0.55 0.85 -23.22
CA ALA A 180 -0.88 0.51 -23.15
C ALA A 180 -1.19 -0.98 -23.37
N ASN A 181 -0.36 -1.71 -24.11
CA ASN A 181 -0.54 -3.14 -24.38
C ASN A 181 0.70 -3.98 -24.07
N CYS A 182 1.58 -3.49 -23.18
CA CYS A 182 2.85 -4.14 -22.81
C CYS A 182 3.79 -4.41 -24.00
N ALA A 183 3.69 -3.63 -25.07
CA ALA A 183 4.43 -3.86 -26.32
C ALA A 183 5.79 -3.15 -26.39
N VAL A 184 6.05 -2.22 -25.48
CA VAL A 184 7.27 -1.41 -25.49
C VAL A 184 8.05 -1.65 -24.20
N CYS A 185 9.33 -1.27 -24.19
CA CYS A 185 10.09 -1.31 -22.96
C CYS A 185 9.56 -0.26 -21.98
N ALA A 186 9.43 -0.67 -20.72
CA ALA A 186 9.20 0.26 -19.63
C ALA A 186 10.38 1.25 -19.54
N THR A 187 10.12 2.43 -18.99
CA THR A 187 11.17 3.42 -18.72
C THR A 187 12.31 2.77 -17.91
N GLY A 188 13.55 3.05 -18.30
CA GLY A 188 14.74 2.42 -17.70
C GLY A 188 15.11 1.04 -18.26
N TYR A 189 14.32 0.48 -19.19
CA TYR A 189 14.62 -0.77 -19.87
C TYR A 189 14.82 -0.59 -21.38
N SER A 190 15.63 -1.47 -21.99
CA SER A 190 15.95 -1.42 -23.41
C SER A 190 16.34 -2.79 -23.98
N GLY A 191 16.62 -2.83 -25.29
CA GLY A 191 16.89 -4.06 -26.05
C GLY A 191 15.63 -4.64 -26.69
N ASP A 192 15.81 -5.60 -27.60
CA ASP A 192 14.72 -6.18 -28.39
C ASP A 192 13.66 -6.88 -27.51
N ASP A 193 14.11 -7.50 -26.41
CA ASP A 193 13.25 -8.17 -25.41
C ASP A 193 13.15 -7.38 -24.09
N CYS A 194 13.51 -6.08 -24.10
CA CYS A 194 13.47 -5.20 -22.92
C CYS A 194 14.21 -5.72 -21.67
N SER A 195 15.19 -6.61 -21.86
CA SER A 195 15.92 -7.26 -20.77
C SER A 195 17.12 -6.45 -20.27
N VAL A 196 17.45 -5.34 -20.91
CA VAL A 196 18.60 -4.50 -20.55
C VAL A 196 18.12 -3.37 -19.65
N ALA A 197 18.30 -3.54 -18.32
CA ALA A 197 18.06 -2.50 -17.34
C ALA A 197 19.20 -1.45 -17.38
N ALA A 198 18.83 -0.17 -17.45
CA ALA A 198 19.77 0.93 -17.37
C ALA A 198 20.24 1.16 -15.93
N ASP A 199 21.42 1.74 -15.77
CA ASP A 199 21.93 2.19 -14.47
C ASP A 199 20.97 3.19 -13.83
N CYS A 200 20.78 3.09 -12.51
CA CYS A 200 19.92 3.99 -11.78
C CYS A 200 20.46 5.43 -11.76
N VAL A 201 19.55 6.39 -11.82
CA VAL A 201 19.84 7.81 -11.79
C VAL A 201 19.29 8.41 -10.50
N GLY A 202 20.15 9.11 -9.76
CA GLY A 202 19.74 9.82 -8.55
C GLY A 202 18.92 11.07 -8.87
N THR A 203 17.81 11.25 -8.15
CA THR A 203 16.93 12.41 -8.29
C THR A 203 16.71 13.12 -6.96
N SER A 204 15.88 14.16 -6.97
CA SER A 204 15.40 14.86 -5.76
C SER A 204 13.89 14.69 -5.56
N THR A 205 13.24 13.83 -6.33
CA THR A 205 11.79 13.62 -6.28
C THR A 205 11.50 12.51 -5.29
N SER A 206 10.81 12.81 -4.19
CA SER A 206 10.64 11.86 -3.08
C SER A 206 9.82 10.62 -3.41
N THR A 207 9.12 10.60 -4.54
CA THR A 207 8.31 9.47 -5.01
C THR A 207 9.10 8.51 -5.92
N ASP A 208 10.34 8.85 -6.28
CA ASP A 208 11.15 8.03 -7.18
C ASP A 208 11.71 6.81 -6.43
N ASP A 209 11.18 5.64 -6.78
CA ASP A 209 11.42 4.35 -6.09
C ASP A 209 12.31 3.38 -6.89
N GLY A 210 12.79 3.80 -8.06
CA GLY A 210 13.74 3.03 -8.87
C GLY A 210 13.09 2.13 -9.90
N THR A 211 11.76 2.00 -9.90
CA THR A 211 11.01 1.15 -10.84
C THR A 211 11.25 1.56 -12.29
N ASP A 212 11.40 2.86 -12.55
CA ASP A 212 11.67 3.45 -13.86
C ASP A 212 13.15 3.84 -14.06
N GLY A 213 14.01 3.53 -13.09
CA GLY A 213 15.43 3.83 -13.07
C GLY A 213 15.78 5.11 -12.32
N ASN A 214 14.79 5.92 -11.93
CA ASN A 214 15.01 7.11 -11.10
C ASN A 214 14.86 6.75 -9.63
N PHE A 215 15.79 7.19 -8.78
CA PHE A 215 15.78 6.82 -7.36
C PHE A 215 16.16 7.98 -6.45
N TYR A 216 15.48 8.07 -5.32
CA TYR A 216 15.71 9.12 -4.32
C TYR A 216 16.31 8.58 -3.02
N CYS A 217 17.45 9.13 -2.61
CA CYS A 217 18.04 8.91 -1.28
C CYS A 217 17.56 9.99 -0.31
N VAL A 218 16.72 9.64 0.66
CA VAL A 218 16.08 10.63 1.54
C VAL A 218 17.05 11.26 2.53
N ASN A 219 18.00 10.49 3.07
CA ASN A 219 19.00 10.96 4.03
C ASN A 219 20.43 10.73 3.51
N GLY A 220 20.73 11.38 2.38
CA GLY A 220 22.06 11.38 1.78
C GLY A 220 22.47 10.05 1.12
N GLY A 221 23.71 9.98 0.66
CA GLY A 221 24.24 8.83 -0.08
C GLY A 221 24.23 8.98 -1.60
N SER A 222 24.70 7.93 -2.28
CA SER A 222 24.81 7.86 -3.74
C SER A 222 23.98 6.70 -4.28
N VAL A 223 23.17 6.98 -5.30
CA VAL A 223 22.38 5.97 -6.00
C VAL A 223 23.29 5.01 -6.76
N SER A 224 22.93 3.73 -6.71
CA SER A 224 23.61 2.61 -7.34
C SER A 224 22.60 1.55 -7.80
N GLY A 225 23.05 0.57 -8.56
CA GLY A 225 22.23 -0.51 -9.12
C GLY A 225 21.68 -0.18 -10.51
N THR A 226 20.83 -1.08 -11.00
CA THR A 226 20.09 -0.94 -12.26
C THR A 226 18.60 -0.79 -11.99
N THR A 227 17.87 -0.27 -12.98
CA THR A 227 16.41 -0.09 -12.94
C THR A 227 15.70 -1.30 -12.34
N GLY A 228 14.79 -1.04 -11.40
CA GLY A 228 14.06 -2.06 -10.61
C GLY A 228 14.81 -2.61 -9.40
N THR A 229 16.10 -2.32 -9.24
CA THR A 229 16.93 -2.75 -8.08
C THR A 229 17.78 -1.60 -7.53
N CYS A 230 17.29 -0.36 -7.67
CA CYS A 230 18.03 0.82 -7.25
C CYS A 230 18.21 0.85 -5.72
N THR A 231 19.39 1.26 -5.28
CA THR A 231 19.70 1.43 -3.84
C THR A 231 20.60 2.63 -3.61
N CYS A 232 20.58 3.16 -2.40
CA CYS A 232 21.46 4.19 -1.91
C CYS A 232 22.62 3.56 -1.14
N THR A 233 23.82 4.05 -1.41
CA THR A 233 25.05 3.64 -0.73
C THR A 233 25.67 4.82 0.00
N GLY A 234 26.25 4.58 1.17
CA GLY A 234 26.90 5.63 1.95
C GLY A 234 25.91 6.67 2.49
N CYS A 235 24.78 6.22 3.06
CA CYS A 235 23.83 7.07 3.76
C CYS A 235 24.51 7.99 4.79
N ASP A 236 23.87 9.12 5.09
CA ASP A 236 24.34 10.01 6.14
C ASP A 236 24.43 9.27 7.48
N ALA A 237 25.31 9.75 8.37
CA ALA A 237 25.54 9.11 9.66
C ALA A 237 24.23 9.00 10.46
N GLY A 238 23.90 7.77 10.88
CA GLY A 238 22.65 7.48 11.59
C GLY A 238 21.50 7.03 10.70
N PHE A 239 21.70 6.84 9.39
CA PHE A 239 20.67 6.36 8.46
C PHE A 239 21.10 5.10 7.71
N SER A 240 20.10 4.30 7.31
CA SER A 240 20.26 3.04 6.60
C SER A 240 19.01 2.70 5.76
N GLY A 241 19.00 1.56 5.08
CA GLY A 241 17.92 1.15 4.19
C GLY A 241 18.21 1.45 2.73
N GLU A 242 17.38 0.90 1.84
CA GLU A 242 17.57 1.01 0.39
C GLU A 242 17.55 2.46 -0.08
N SER A 243 16.75 3.33 0.52
CA SER A 243 16.69 4.77 0.21
C SER A 243 17.25 5.65 1.33
N CYS A 244 18.02 5.07 2.27
CA CYS A 244 18.51 5.74 3.49
C CYS A 244 17.37 6.24 4.40
N GLN A 245 16.23 5.56 4.40
CA GLN A 245 15.01 5.96 5.10
C GLN A 245 14.95 5.53 6.57
N PHE A 246 15.72 4.51 6.96
CA PHE A 246 15.68 3.95 8.30
C PHE A 246 16.67 4.62 9.22
N VAL A 247 16.27 4.86 10.47
CA VAL A 247 17.13 5.44 11.50
C VAL A 247 17.97 4.34 12.15
N THR A 248 19.22 4.69 12.46
CA THR A 248 20.17 3.83 13.19
C THR A 248 20.53 4.47 14.52
N HIS A 249 20.09 3.85 15.61
CA HIS A 249 20.38 4.27 16.97
C HIS A 249 21.64 3.58 17.51
N GLN A 250 22.62 4.35 17.98
CA GLN A 250 23.79 3.84 18.69
C GLN A 250 23.52 3.82 20.19
N ILE A 251 23.77 2.68 20.84
CA ILE A 251 23.49 2.45 22.25
C ILE A 251 24.77 2.08 22.99
N SER A 252 25.17 2.91 23.92
CA SER A 252 26.29 2.68 24.84
C SER A 252 25.83 2.43 26.28
N THR A 253 24.60 2.82 26.62
CA THR A 253 24.02 2.65 27.97
C THR A 253 22.58 2.16 27.90
N LEU A 254 22.10 1.55 28.99
CA LEU A 254 20.72 1.09 29.05
C LEU A 254 19.70 2.25 29.14
N ASP A 255 20.09 3.40 29.71
CA ASP A 255 19.25 4.60 29.73
C ASP A 255 18.95 5.12 28.31
N GLU A 256 19.89 4.98 27.36
CA GLU A 256 19.66 5.33 25.96
C GLU A 256 18.61 4.42 25.32
N VAL A 257 18.58 3.13 25.66
CA VAL A 257 17.54 2.20 25.20
C VAL A 257 16.17 2.64 25.72
N MET A 258 16.10 3.01 26.99
CA MET A 258 14.86 3.45 27.64
C MET A 258 14.36 4.79 27.10
N ALA A 259 15.29 5.66 26.66
CA ALA A 259 14.96 6.96 26.08
C ALA A 259 14.40 6.87 24.64
N LEU A 260 14.45 5.70 24.00
CA LEU A 260 13.97 5.55 22.62
C LEU A 260 12.44 5.64 22.48
N ASP A 261 11.66 5.54 23.56
CA ASP A 261 10.17 5.51 23.53
C ASP A 261 9.61 4.61 22.41
N GLY A 262 10.17 3.40 22.32
CA GLY A 262 9.93 2.44 21.24
C GLY A 262 10.75 2.72 19.98
N ILE A 263 11.33 1.70 19.35
CA ILE A 263 12.05 1.87 18.07
C ILE A 263 11.02 2.32 17.01
N THR A 264 11.11 3.57 16.56
CA THR A 264 9.92 4.32 16.10
C THR A 264 9.39 3.97 14.71
N ALA A 265 10.10 3.19 13.89
CA ALA A 265 9.56 2.67 12.63
C ALA A 265 9.99 1.22 12.33
N PRO A 266 9.11 0.39 11.76
CA PRO A 266 9.49 -0.90 11.18
C PRO A 266 10.66 -0.75 10.21
N GLY A 267 11.78 -1.43 10.48
CA GLY A 267 12.99 -1.38 9.66
C GLY A 267 14.15 -0.56 10.24
N ASP A 268 13.92 0.21 11.30
CA ASP A 268 14.98 0.88 12.05
C ASP A 268 15.96 -0.12 12.68
N ALA A 269 17.17 0.36 12.95
CA ALA A 269 18.25 -0.42 13.52
C ALA A 269 18.73 0.14 14.86
N THR A 270 18.98 -0.74 15.82
CA THR A 270 19.64 -0.42 17.09
C THR A 270 20.95 -1.18 17.18
N ILE A 271 22.05 -0.45 17.36
CA ILE A 271 23.41 -0.99 17.42
C ILE A 271 23.98 -0.73 18.81
N PHE A 272 24.23 -1.81 19.54
CA PHE A 272 24.80 -1.78 20.89
C PHE A 272 26.32 -1.78 20.81
N ALA A 273 26.97 -0.95 21.63
CA ALA A 273 28.42 -0.83 21.72
C ALA A 273 29.06 -2.18 22.08
N ALA A 274 30.11 -2.55 21.35
CA ALA A 274 30.86 -3.77 21.62
C ALA A 274 31.48 -3.76 23.03
N ASP A 275 31.84 -4.96 23.52
CA ASP A 275 32.45 -5.17 24.84
C ASP A 275 31.72 -4.50 26.02
N THR A 276 30.41 -4.32 25.91
CA THR A 276 29.60 -3.61 26.90
C THR A 276 28.61 -4.56 27.57
N THR A 277 28.50 -4.45 28.89
CA THR A 277 27.47 -5.16 29.69
C THR A 277 26.37 -4.20 30.08
N TYR A 278 25.13 -4.56 29.75
CA TYR A 278 23.91 -3.83 30.05
C TYR A 278 23.14 -4.57 31.13
N LYS A 279 22.91 -3.90 32.27
CA LYS A 279 22.29 -4.47 33.47
C LYS A 279 21.59 -3.41 34.31
N CYS A 280 20.70 -3.85 35.19
CA CYS A 280 19.84 -2.99 35.99
C CYS A 280 20.56 -2.34 37.18
N SER A 281 21.71 -2.84 37.60
CA SER A 281 22.52 -2.17 38.62
C SER A 281 23.22 -0.90 38.11
N ASP A 282 23.39 -0.75 36.79
CA ASP A 282 24.06 0.40 36.18
C ASP A 282 23.07 1.45 35.63
N ALA A 283 21.77 1.15 35.60
CA ALA A 283 20.72 2.00 35.00
C ALA A 283 19.31 1.64 35.53
N THR A 284 18.31 2.48 35.29
CA THR A 284 16.94 2.14 35.73
C THR A 284 16.28 1.19 34.73
N CYS A 285 16.20 -0.10 35.07
CA CYS A 285 15.39 -1.06 34.30
C CYS A 285 13.89 -0.82 34.45
N LEU A 286 13.13 -1.33 33.49
CA LEU A 286 11.67 -1.30 33.55
C LEU A 286 11.17 -2.06 34.78
N ALA A 287 10.19 -1.47 35.47
CA ALA A 287 9.66 -1.95 36.74
C ALA A 287 8.79 -3.21 36.58
N GLU A 288 9.34 -4.32 36.07
CA GLU A 288 8.58 -5.54 35.82
C GLU A 288 9.43 -6.83 35.65
N GLY A 289 10.73 -6.77 35.99
CA GLY A 289 11.61 -7.94 35.91
C GLY A 289 12.18 -8.21 34.52
N TYR A 290 12.36 -7.15 33.72
CA TYR A 290 12.95 -7.21 32.37
C TYR A 290 14.07 -6.17 32.24
N ILE A 291 15.15 -6.49 31.52
CA ILE A 291 16.15 -5.48 31.13
C ILE A 291 15.60 -4.63 29.99
N ILE A 292 15.14 -5.27 28.89
CA ILE A 292 14.60 -4.60 27.71
C ILE A 292 13.24 -5.22 27.34
N VAL A 293 12.26 -4.37 27.03
CA VAL A 293 10.95 -4.78 26.51
C VAL A 293 10.72 -4.12 25.16
N LEU A 294 10.40 -4.92 24.15
CA LEU A 294 10.05 -4.50 22.80
C LEU A 294 8.60 -4.88 22.52
N GLN A 295 7.76 -3.92 22.13
CA GLN A 295 6.33 -4.17 21.83
C GLN A 295 6.00 -3.74 20.39
N GLY A 296 5.58 -4.69 19.55
CA GLY A 296 5.19 -4.42 18.16
C GLY A 296 6.35 -4.02 17.23
N LEU A 297 7.61 -4.23 17.65
CA LEU A 297 8.79 -3.74 16.94
C LEU A 297 9.35 -4.75 15.95
N SER A 298 9.78 -4.28 14.79
CA SER A 298 10.48 -5.07 13.75
C SER A 298 11.66 -4.27 13.18
N GLY A 299 12.63 -4.95 12.56
CA GLY A 299 13.89 -4.34 12.15
C GLY A 299 15.09 -5.10 12.70
N LEU A 300 16.16 -4.38 13.08
CA LEU A 300 17.44 -4.97 13.48
C LEU A 300 17.89 -4.46 14.86
N SER A 301 18.09 -5.37 15.80
CA SER A 301 18.83 -5.12 17.03
C SER A 301 20.10 -5.97 17.02
N ARG A 302 21.27 -5.33 17.11
CA ARG A 302 22.54 -6.06 17.06
C ARG A 302 23.62 -5.45 17.94
N CYS A 303 24.59 -6.27 18.31
CA CYS A 303 25.87 -5.77 18.75
C CYS A 303 26.66 -5.14 17.59
N ALA A 304 27.51 -4.16 17.90
CA ALA A 304 28.39 -3.50 16.94
C ALA A 304 29.32 -4.51 16.25
N GLU A 305 29.74 -5.54 16.99
CA GLU A 305 30.58 -6.64 16.53
C GLU A 305 29.84 -7.99 16.59
N ASP A 306 30.37 -8.98 15.85
CA ASP A 306 29.70 -10.27 15.63
C ASP A 306 30.07 -11.32 16.67
N GLY A 307 30.99 -11.01 17.58
CA GLY A 307 31.56 -11.93 18.58
C GLY A 307 30.72 -12.15 19.83
N ALA A 308 29.45 -11.74 19.82
CA ALA A 308 28.56 -11.78 20.99
C ALA A 308 29.05 -10.97 22.21
N SER A 309 29.83 -9.91 21.99
CA SER A 309 30.45 -9.10 23.05
C SER A 309 29.49 -8.17 23.81
N CYS A 310 28.29 -7.92 23.27
CA CYS A 310 27.27 -7.14 23.94
C CYS A 310 26.48 -8.05 24.89
N VAL A 311 26.65 -7.85 26.20
CA VAL A 311 26.06 -8.70 27.23
C VAL A 311 24.82 -8.03 27.81
N LEU A 312 23.66 -8.70 27.72
CA LEU A 312 22.49 -8.37 28.52
C LEU A 312 22.53 -9.27 29.76
N ASP A 313 22.87 -8.70 30.92
CA ASP A 313 23.01 -9.44 32.18
C ASP A 313 21.77 -9.24 33.06
N GLY A 314 20.97 -10.30 33.21
CA GLY A 314 19.73 -10.30 33.98
C GLY A 314 19.93 -10.24 35.48
N GLU A 315 21.17 -10.33 35.97
CA GLU A 315 21.52 -10.27 37.39
C GLU A 315 20.69 -11.25 38.24
N GLU A 316 20.45 -12.44 37.68
CA GLU A 316 19.69 -13.55 38.28
C GLU A 316 18.24 -13.21 38.67
N SER A 317 17.74 -12.05 38.24
CA SER A 317 16.44 -11.52 38.68
C SER A 317 15.58 -10.95 37.56
N ASN A 318 16.15 -10.71 36.38
CA ASN A 318 15.47 -10.13 35.24
C ASN A 318 15.56 -11.02 34.01
N ILE A 319 14.50 -11.03 33.21
CA ILE A 319 14.53 -11.54 31.85
C ILE A 319 15.31 -10.53 30.98
N CYS A 320 16.26 -11.01 30.18
CA CYS A 320 17.15 -10.12 29.45
C CYS A 320 16.43 -9.36 28.32
N LEU A 321 15.53 -10.00 27.58
CA LEU A 321 14.77 -9.38 26.51
C LEU A 321 13.35 -9.94 26.41
N ALA A 322 12.35 -9.08 26.50
CA ALA A 322 10.97 -9.42 26.20
C ALA A 322 10.55 -8.84 24.85
N VAL A 323 9.91 -9.65 24.01
CA VAL A 323 9.38 -9.27 22.70
C VAL A 323 7.89 -9.61 22.63
N GLN A 324 7.05 -8.58 22.54
CA GLN A 324 5.59 -8.72 22.52
C GLN A 324 5.07 -8.23 21.16
N GLY A 325 4.92 -9.15 20.22
CA GLY A 325 4.56 -8.83 18.84
C GLY A 325 5.66 -8.12 18.06
N THR A 326 5.59 -8.21 16.73
CA THR A 326 6.53 -7.54 15.81
C THR A 326 5.81 -6.69 14.75
N GLY A 327 4.54 -6.32 15.01
CA GLY A 327 3.78 -5.42 14.15
C GLY A 327 3.51 -5.96 12.74
N GLY A 328 3.57 -7.28 12.54
CA GLY A 328 3.48 -7.93 11.22
C GLY A 328 4.82 -8.05 10.49
N GLY A 329 5.87 -7.38 10.97
CA GLY A 329 7.24 -7.51 10.48
C GLY A 329 8.06 -8.57 11.23
N LYS A 330 9.36 -8.59 10.97
CA LYS A 330 10.33 -9.51 11.59
C LYS A 330 11.40 -8.73 12.36
N LEU A 331 11.72 -9.17 13.56
CA LEU A 331 12.83 -8.63 14.36
C LEU A 331 14.06 -9.51 14.23
N THR A 332 15.21 -8.94 13.86
CA THR A 332 16.50 -9.64 13.92
C THR A 332 17.22 -9.24 15.20
N VAL A 333 17.60 -10.22 16.02
CA VAL A 333 18.40 -10.06 17.23
C VAL A 333 19.75 -10.75 17.03
N ARG A 334 20.84 -9.99 17.05
CA ARG A 334 22.13 -10.48 16.55
C ARG A 334 23.32 -10.18 17.44
N ALA A 335 24.17 -11.19 17.63
CA ALA A 335 25.44 -11.10 18.33
C ALA A 335 25.31 -10.54 19.76
N PHE A 336 24.30 -11.00 20.50
CA PHE A 336 24.18 -10.71 21.93
C PHE A 336 24.56 -11.93 22.77
N THR A 337 25.15 -11.67 23.93
CA THR A 337 25.17 -12.64 25.03
C THR A 337 24.05 -12.31 26.00
N PHE A 338 23.11 -13.23 26.16
CA PHE A 338 22.09 -13.21 27.21
C PHE A 338 22.62 -14.00 28.39
N GLN A 339 22.85 -13.33 29.52
CA GLN A 339 23.57 -13.89 30.65
C GLN A 339 22.79 -13.73 31.95
N ASN A 340 22.83 -14.77 32.80
CA ASN A 340 22.23 -14.78 34.14
C ASN A 340 20.76 -14.32 34.15
N GLY A 341 20.04 -14.53 33.04
CA GLY A 341 18.66 -14.15 32.90
C GLY A 341 17.76 -15.03 33.77
N SER A 342 16.76 -14.45 34.43
CA SER A 342 15.89 -15.19 35.36
C SER A 342 14.48 -14.65 35.31
N GLY A 343 13.52 -15.54 35.08
CA GLY A 343 12.11 -15.17 34.99
C GLY A 343 11.19 -16.32 35.36
N SER A 344 9.89 -16.03 35.43
CA SER A 344 8.87 -17.08 35.58
C SER A 344 8.75 -17.93 34.31
N ALA A 345 8.96 -17.34 33.13
CA ALA A 345 8.91 -18.00 31.84
C ALA A 345 10.14 -17.60 31.02
N GLY A 346 11.16 -18.45 31.05
CA GLY A 346 12.47 -18.16 30.46
C GLY A 346 13.27 -17.13 31.26
N GLY A 347 14.50 -16.89 30.82
CA GLY A 347 15.44 -15.96 31.45
C GLY A 347 16.21 -15.12 30.44
N GLY A 348 16.56 -15.68 29.28
CA GLY A 348 17.17 -14.92 28.19
C GLY A 348 16.12 -14.11 27.41
N ILE A 349 15.34 -14.78 26.58
CA ILE A 349 14.28 -14.15 25.77
C ILE A 349 12.89 -14.69 26.16
N TYR A 350 11.96 -13.76 26.35
CA TYR A 350 10.53 -14.05 26.42
C TYR A 350 9.85 -13.49 25.17
N ALA A 351 9.19 -14.32 24.35
CA ALA A 351 8.53 -13.85 23.14
C ALA A 351 7.07 -14.35 22.99
N THR A 352 6.16 -13.43 22.71
CA THR A 352 4.72 -13.71 22.49
C THR A 352 4.22 -13.02 21.22
N GLY A 353 3.59 -13.77 20.32
CA GLY A 353 3.03 -13.25 19.07
C GLY A 353 4.07 -12.62 18.12
N ALA A 354 5.33 -13.02 18.22
CA ALA A 354 6.47 -12.34 17.57
C ALA A 354 7.15 -13.21 16.50
N VAL A 355 7.69 -12.58 15.46
CA VAL A 355 8.54 -13.23 14.45
C VAL A 355 9.97 -12.76 14.61
N ILE A 356 10.88 -13.64 15.02
CA ILE A 356 12.25 -13.28 15.44
C ILE A 356 13.29 -14.14 14.74
N ASP A 357 14.32 -13.50 14.16
CA ASP A 357 15.56 -14.16 13.77
C ASP A 357 16.62 -13.93 14.85
N ILE A 358 17.14 -15.01 15.43
CA ILE A 358 18.25 -14.98 16.38
C ILE A 358 19.52 -15.45 15.68
N MET A 359 20.53 -14.59 15.65
CA MET A 359 21.75 -14.83 14.88
C MET A 359 22.99 -14.61 15.73
N LEU A 360 23.88 -15.59 15.79
CA LEU A 360 25.18 -15.48 16.48
C LEU A 360 25.06 -15.11 17.97
N CYS A 361 23.96 -15.47 18.61
CA CYS A 361 23.74 -15.16 20.03
C CYS A 361 24.28 -16.27 20.94
N VAL A 362 24.55 -15.90 22.19
CA VAL A 362 24.96 -16.82 23.26
C VAL A 362 23.95 -16.69 24.38
N PHE A 363 23.39 -17.80 24.83
CA PHE A 363 22.57 -17.86 26.04
C PHE A 363 23.35 -18.62 27.10
N THR A 364 23.63 -17.97 28.24
CA THR A 364 24.44 -18.57 29.30
C THR A 364 23.85 -18.35 30.68
N ASN A 365 23.78 -19.42 31.48
CA ASN A 365 23.27 -19.40 32.86
C ASN A 365 21.87 -18.78 33.00
N CYS A 366 21.03 -18.87 31.98
CA CYS A 366 19.68 -18.34 32.04
C CYS A 366 18.72 -19.39 32.64
N GLN A 367 17.80 -18.96 33.50
CA GLN A 367 16.90 -19.86 34.23
C GLN A 367 15.43 -19.47 34.14
N SER A 368 14.56 -20.50 34.13
CA SER A 368 13.13 -20.35 34.35
C SER A 368 12.76 -20.88 35.73
N THR A 369 11.99 -20.09 36.49
CA THR A 369 11.63 -20.41 37.88
C THR A 369 10.26 -21.07 38.02
N SER A 370 9.39 -20.97 37.02
CA SER A 370 8.08 -21.64 37.03
C SER A 370 8.24 -23.15 36.88
N SER A 371 7.37 -23.91 37.55
CA SER A 371 7.26 -25.37 37.38
C SER A 371 6.43 -25.80 36.17
N TRP A 372 5.82 -24.85 35.44
CA TRP A 372 4.92 -25.11 34.31
C TRP A 372 5.37 -24.47 33.00
N SER A 373 6.37 -23.58 33.06
CA SER A 373 6.83 -22.74 31.96
C SER A 373 8.36 -22.77 31.99
N GLY A 374 9.02 -23.46 31.06
CA GLY A 374 10.46 -23.74 31.24
C GLY A 374 11.25 -23.87 29.96
N GLY A 375 12.10 -22.88 29.69
CA GLY A 375 13.09 -22.80 28.62
C GLY A 375 14.05 -21.72 29.05
N GLY A 376 15.01 -22.07 29.91
CA GLY A 376 15.82 -21.12 30.68
C GLY A 376 16.43 -20.03 29.80
N ALA A 377 16.83 -20.38 28.58
CA ALA A 377 17.24 -19.42 27.59
C ALA A 377 16.07 -18.70 26.91
N ILE A 378 15.12 -19.43 26.31
CA ILE A 378 14.06 -18.84 25.49
C ILE A 378 12.70 -19.44 25.82
N TYR A 379 11.71 -18.57 26.02
CA TYR A 379 10.30 -18.92 26.12
C TYR A 379 9.51 -18.33 24.95
N LEU A 380 8.70 -19.16 24.27
CA LEU A 380 7.88 -18.76 23.12
C LEU A 380 6.40 -19.08 23.37
N ALA A 381 5.52 -18.12 23.07
CA ALA A 381 4.07 -18.28 23.18
C ALA A 381 3.29 -17.61 22.03
N SER A 382 1.98 -17.87 21.98
CA SER A 382 1.01 -17.13 21.14
C SER A 382 1.36 -17.12 19.65
N SER A 383 1.71 -18.28 19.08
CA SER A 383 2.07 -18.41 17.66
C SER A 383 3.30 -17.62 17.22
N SER A 384 4.21 -17.33 18.16
CA SER A 384 5.54 -16.82 17.80
C SER A 384 6.27 -17.74 16.82
N ILE A 385 7.13 -17.17 15.99
CA ILE A 385 8.02 -17.88 15.07
C ILE A 385 9.43 -17.44 15.38
N ILE A 386 10.32 -18.39 15.66
CA ILE A 386 11.75 -18.11 15.85
C ILE A 386 12.57 -18.86 14.80
N ASN A 387 13.54 -18.18 14.21
CA ASN A 387 14.62 -18.78 13.45
C ASN A 387 15.93 -18.61 14.22
N THR A 388 16.71 -19.67 14.38
CA THR A 388 18.02 -19.60 15.05
C THR A 388 19.15 -19.94 14.09
N TYR A 389 20.21 -19.14 14.11
CA TYR A 389 21.39 -19.27 13.25
C TYR A 389 22.66 -19.12 14.11
N GLY A 390 23.53 -20.13 14.12
CA GLY A 390 24.83 -20.07 14.82
C GLY A 390 24.74 -19.63 16.29
N THR A 391 23.68 -20.02 16.98
CA THR A 391 23.38 -19.63 18.37
C THR A 391 23.80 -20.74 19.33
N SER A 392 24.37 -20.40 20.49
CA SER A 392 24.79 -21.37 21.51
C SER A 392 24.01 -21.22 22.81
N PHE A 393 23.82 -22.34 23.50
CA PHE A 393 23.09 -22.46 24.74
C PHE A 393 23.93 -23.19 25.79
N ASN A 394 24.28 -22.51 26.86
CA ASN A 394 25.26 -22.96 27.85
C ASN A 394 24.67 -22.88 29.26
N ASN A 395 24.58 -24.01 29.96
CA ASN A 395 24.17 -24.06 31.37
C ASN A 395 22.83 -23.36 31.67
N ASN A 396 21.89 -23.34 30.72
CA ASN A 396 20.56 -22.83 30.99
C ASN A 396 19.75 -23.89 31.76
N VAL A 397 18.81 -23.43 32.58
CA VAL A 397 18.03 -24.31 33.46
C VAL A 397 16.55 -24.00 33.30
N GLY A 398 15.78 -25.00 32.87
CA GLY A 398 14.33 -24.89 32.74
C GLY A 398 13.65 -26.11 33.35
N THR A 399 12.45 -25.93 33.88
CA THR A 399 11.67 -27.05 34.45
C THR A 399 11.06 -27.96 33.38
N SER A 400 11.02 -27.53 32.11
CA SER A 400 10.43 -28.28 30.98
C SER A 400 11.10 -27.96 29.64
N GLY A 401 12.37 -28.29 29.47
CA GLY A 401 13.20 -27.83 28.35
C GLY A 401 14.24 -26.88 28.92
N ASP A 402 15.51 -27.30 28.92
CA ASP A 402 16.56 -26.53 29.61
C ASP A 402 16.83 -25.21 28.87
N ASP A 403 16.86 -25.28 27.54
CA ASP A 403 17.16 -24.13 26.68
C ASP A 403 15.90 -23.42 26.16
N ILE A 404 15.07 -24.10 25.36
CA ILE A 404 13.92 -23.46 24.69
C ILE A 404 12.59 -24.12 25.08
N TYR A 405 11.61 -23.30 25.45
CA TYR A 405 10.22 -23.71 25.66
C TYR A 405 9.33 -23.27 24.52
N ASN A 406 8.60 -24.22 23.92
CA ASN A 406 7.65 -23.95 22.87
C ASN A 406 6.20 -24.11 23.38
N TYR A 407 5.51 -22.99 23.61
CA TYR A 407 4.09 -22.97 23.96
C TYR A 407 3.22 -22.51 22.79
N TRP A 408 2.87 -23.44 21.90
CA TRP A 408 2.09 -23.16 20.68
C TRP A 408 2.74 -22.12 19.75
N ALA A 409 4.05 -22.28 19.53
CA ALA A 409 4.89 -21.48 18.64
C ALA A 409 5.62 -22.38 17.62
N THR A 410 6.36 -21.77 16.69
CA THR A 410 7.18 -22.45 15.67
C THR A 410 8.66 -22.16 15.91
N ILE A 411 9.49 -23.19 15.90
CA ILE A 411 10.96 -23.08 16.02
C ILE A 411 11.59 -23.65 14.76
N ILE A 412 12.44 -22.87 14.13
CA ILE A 412 13.22 -23.27 12.95
C ILE A 412 14.70 -23.10 13.29
N VAL A 413 15.42 -24.21 13.30
CA VAL A 413 16.84 -24.28 13.62
C VAL A 413 17.61 -24.42 12.33
N HIS A 414 18.44 -23.44 11.99
CA HIS A 414 19.24 -23.45 10.77
C HIS A 414 20.66 -23.89 11.06
N ASP A 415 21.16 -24.81 10.26
CA ASP A 415 22.51 -25.38 10.35
C ASP A 415 23.58 -24.51 9.68
N THR A 416 23.15 -23.45 8.98
CA THR A 416 24.00 -22.52 8.23
C THR A 416 23.57 -21.08 8.53
N CYS A 417 24.54 -20.17 8.56
CA CYS A 417 24.25 -18.73 8.68
C CYS A 417 24.02 -18.13 7.28
N PRO A 418 23.15 -17.10 7.15
CA PRO A 418 22.99 -16.36 5.91
C PRO A 418 24.30 -15.64 5.51
N VAL A 419 24.49 -15.43 4.20
CA VAL A 419 25.58 -14.61 3.66
C VAL A 419 25.54 -13.20 4.28
N PRO A 420 26.69 -12.59 4.63
CA PRO A 420 28.08 -12.99 4.35
C PRO A 420 28.70 -13.99 5.34
N TYR A 421 27.93 -14.57 6.25
CA TYR A 421 28.48 -15.34 7.35
C TYR A 421 28.65 -16.82 7.00
N SER A 422 29.89 -17.30 6.96
CA SER A 422 30.18 -18.73 7.01
C SER A 422 30.15 -19.19 8.47
N SER A 423 29.25 -20.10 8.83
CA SER A 423 29.15 -20.63 10.21
C SER A 423 30.51 -21.18 10.69
N VAL A 424 30.96 -20.77 11.88
CA VAL A 424 32.19 -21.32 12.52
C VAL A 424 31.86 -22.48 13.49
N GLY A 425 30.58 -22.81 13.70
CA GLY A 425 30.15 -23.94 14.53
C GLY A 425 28.64 -24.23 14.41
N ALA A 426 28.25 -25.45 14.76
CA ALA A 426 26.83 -25.86 14.83
C ALA A 426 26.13 -25.22 16.05
N ILE A 427 24.80 -25.29 16.08
CA ILE A 427 24.02 -24.92 17.28
C ILE A 427 24.34 -25.95 18.38
N GLU A 428 24.87 -25.47 19.52
CA GLU A 428 25.24 -26.28 20.68
C GLU A 428 24.24 -26.00 21.82
N GLY A 429 23.50 -27.01 22.28
CA GLY A 429 22.46 -26.95 23.31
C GLY A 429 21.84 -28.32 23.59
N LYS A 430 21.06 -28.47 24.67
CA LYS A 430 20.44 -29.74 25.12
C LYS A 430 18.92 -29.78 25.00
#